data_AF-A0A1B7MDW6-F1
#
_entry.id   AF-A0A1B7MDW6-F1
#
_cell.length_a   1.000
_cell.length_b   1.000
_cell.length_c   1.000
_cell.angle_alpha   90.00
_cell.angle_beta   90.00
_cell.angle_gamma   90.00
#
_symmetry.space_group_name_H-M   'P 1'
#
loop_
_entity.id
_entity.type
_entity.pdbx_description
1 polymer ?
#
loop_
_entity_poly.entity_id
_entity_poly.type
_entity_poly.pdbx_seq_one_letter_code
_entity_poly.pdbx_strand_id
1 'polypeptide(L)'
;YLEDALDLYHDNKDVLIDPPLSLRTHLNLPKFHTMVHYTQSIHAFGTTDNYNTEMFKHFHIDFAKEGWRVSNFRDELPQMMH
;
A
#
# COMPACT_ATOMS: atom_id res chain seq x y z
N TYR A 1 17.38 8.73 -10.67
CA TYR A 1 16.21 9.40 -10.06
C TYR A 1 15.63 8.62 -8.89
N LEU A 2 15.10 7.40 -9.10
CA LEU A 2 14.55 6.60 -7.98
C LEU A 2 15.65 6.09 -7.03
N GLU A 3 16.80 5.69 -7.57
CA GLU A 3 17.98 5.32 -6.77
C GLU A 3 18.50 6.52 -5.97
N ASP A 4 18.75 7.65 -6.64
CA ASP A 4 19.16 8.89 -5.96
C ASP A 4 18.21 9.33 -4.84
N ALA A 5 16.89 9.14 -5.03
CA ALA A 5 15.88 9.44 -4.01
C ALA A 5 15.93 8.45 -2.83
N LEU A 6 16.19 7.17 -3.11
CA LEU A 6 16.37 6.14 -2.07
C LEU A 6 17.65 6.39 -1.27
N ASP A 7 18.73 6.78 -1.93
CA ASP A 7 20.00 7.15 -1.32
C ASP A 7 19.82 8.37 -0.42
N LEU A 8 19.19 9.43 -0.94
CA LEU A 8 18.87 10.62 -0.15
C LEU A 8 18.00 10.29 1.07
N TYR A 9 17.03 9.38 0.94
CA TYR A 9 16.26 8.89 2.08
C TYR A 9 17.16 8.18 3.10
N HIS A 10 18.04 7.27 2.65
CA HIS A 10 18.94 6.55 3.53
C HIS A 10 19.93 7.45 4.26
N ASP A 11 20.41 8.51 3.62
CA ASP A 11 21.30 9.50 4.22
C ASP A 11 20.64 10.33 5.33
N ASN A 12 19.31 10.48 5.28
CA ASN A 12 18.59 11.40 6.17
C ASN A 12 17.64 10.71 7.17
N LYS A 13 17.26 9.44 6.95
CA LYS A 13 16.21 8.76 7.74
C LYS A 13 16.52 8.68 9.23
N ASP A 14 17.80 8.70 9.61
CA ASP A 14 18.24 8.56 11.00
C ASP A 14 17.78 9.76 11.85
N VAL A 15 17.50 10.91 11.23
CA VAL A 15 16.88 12.07 11.91
C VAL A 15 15.52 11.75 12.53
N LEU A 16 14.83 10.70 12.06
CA LEU A 16 13.55 10.25 12.63
C LEU A 16 13.75 9.41 13.90
N ILE A 17 14.96 8.90 14.14
CA ILE A 17 15.33 8.05 15.27
C ILE A 17 16.15 8.85 16.27
N ASP A 18 17.11 9.60 15.78
CA ASP A 18 18.10 10.30 16.60
C ASP A 18 17.52 11.58 17.23
N PRO A 19 18.05 11.99 18.39
CA PRO A 19 17.75 13.29 18.96
C PRO A 19 18.17 14.40 17.98
N PRO A 20 17.37 15.46 17.80
CA PRO A 20 16.34 15.96 18.73
C PRO A 20 14.90 15.50 18.44
N LEU A 21 14.65 14.81 17.32
CA LEU A 21 13.30 14.49 16.86
C LEU A 21 12.76 13.23 17.52
N SER A 22 13.56 12.15 17.58
CA SER A 22 13.23 10.89 18.25
C SER A 22 11.79 10.40 18.04
N LEU A 23 11.29 10.54 16.80
CA LEU A 23 9.91 10.23 16.43
C LEU A 23 9.63 8.73 16.44
N ARG A 24 10.64 7.89 16.21
CA ARG A 24 10.56 6.43 16.28
C ARG A 24 11.81 5.81 16.88
N THR A 25 11.66 4.66 17.52
CA THR A 25 12.80 3.84 17.98
C THR A 25 13.46 3.08 16.82
N HIS A 26 12.71 2.77 15.75
CA HIS A 26 13.22 2.08 14.57
C HIS A 26 12.36 2.36 13.34
N LEU A 27 12.93 2.11 12.15
CA LEU A 27 12.26 2.23 10.86
C LEU A 27 11.94 0.89 10.19
N ASN A 28 11.92 -0.21 10.95
CA ASN A 28 11.51 -1.57 10.51
C ASN A 28 10.01 -1.65 10.17
N LEU A 29 9.53 -0.79 9.28
CA LEU A 29 8.18 -0.80 8.75
C LEU A 29 8.21 -1.49 7.40
N PRO A 30 7.31 -2.45 7.13
CA PRO A 30 7.25 -3.14 5.86
C PRO A 30 7.28 -2.18 4.67
N LYS A 31 6.53 -1.07 4.75
CA LYS A 31 6.47 -0.05 3.70
C LYS A 31 7.82 0.60 3.39
N PHE A 32 8.65 0.89 4.40
CA PHE A 32 9.97 1.48 4.17
C PHE A 32 10.93 0.44 3.58
N HIS A 33 10.83 -0.81 4.02
CA HIS A 33 11.61 -1.90 3.43
C HIS A 33 11.23 -2.15 1.97
N THR A 34 9.95 -2.06 1.60
CA THR A 34 9.49 -2.24 0.22
C THR A 34 10.10 -1.19 -0.74
N MET A 35 10.47 0.00 -0.26
CA MET A 35 11.07 1.03 -1.10
C MET A 35 12.39 0.59 -1.75
N VAL A 36 13.18 -0.24 -1.06
CA VAL A 36 14.42 -0.81 -1.58
C VAL A 36 14.15 -1.71 -2.79
N HIS A 37 13.01 -2.40 -2.79
CA HIS A 37 12.63 -3.34 -3.84
C HIS A 37 11.93 -2.67 -5.01
N TYR A 38 11.46 -1.42 -4.89
CA TYR A 38 10.75 -0.75 -5.99
C TYR A 38 11.63 -0.51 -7.20
N THR A 39 12.85 -0.03 -7.02
CA THR A 39 13.77 0.21 -8.15
C THR A 39 14.04 -1.11 -8.89
N GLN A 40 14.38 -2.17 -8.15
CA GLN A 40 14.62 -3.50 -8.73
C GLN A 40 13.38 -4.04 -9.44
N SER A 41 12.20 -3.90 -8.83
CA SER A 41 10.95 -4.37 -9.41
C SER A 41 10.58 -3.60 -10.69
N ILE A 42 10.79 -2.29 -10.73
CA ILE A 42 10.53 -1.46 -11.92
C ILE A 42 11.49 -1.84 -13.05
N HIS A 43 12.77 -2.06 -12.75
CA HIS A 43 13.73 -2.52 -13.76
C HIS A 43 13.41 -3.93 -14.29
N ALA A 44 12.96 -4.84 -13.41
CA ALA A 44 12.69 -6.23 -13.78
C ALA A 44 11.33 -6.42 -14.48
N PHE A 45 10.31 -5.66 -14.09
CA PHE A 45 8.92 -5.90 -14.49
C PHE A 45 8.28 -4.72 -15.24
N GLY A 46 8.98 -3.61 -15.41
CA GLY A 46 8.49 -2.43 -16.09
C GLY A 46 7.59 -1.56 -15.20
N THR A 47 6.45 -1.13 -15.71
CA THR A 47 5.52 -0.24 -15.00
C THR A 47 4.81 -0.97 -13.86
N THR A 48 4.62 -0.27 -12.73
CA THR A 48 3.88 -0.81 -11.56
C THR A 48 2.36 -0.81 -11.75
N ASP A 49 1.88 -0.46 -12.94
CA ASP A 49 0.46 -0.30 -13.26
C ASP A 49 -0.34 -1.59 -13.09
N ASN A 50 0.28 -2.75 -13.27
CA ASN A 50 -0.38 -4.05 -13.13
C ASN A 50 -0.18 -4.74 -11.76
N TYR A 51 0.44 -4.06 -10.78
CA TYR A 51 0.74 -4.64 -9.45
C TYR A 51 -0.02 -3.98 -8.30
N ASN A 52 -0.89 -3.01 -8.60
CA ASN A 52 -1.68 -2.37 -7.57
C ASN A 52 -2.91 -3.23 -7.23
N THR A 53 -3.43 -3.07 -6.01
CA THR A 53 -4.65 -3.77 -5.57
C THR A 53 -5.92 -3.08 -6.05
N GLU A 54 -5.83 -2.03 -6.87
CA GLU A 54 -7.00 -1.24 -7.25
C GLU A 54 -7.97 -2.02 -8.10
N MET A 55 -7.50 -2.89 -9.00
CA MET A 55 -8.39 -3.78 -9.77
C MET A 55 -9.24 -4.66 -8.83
N PHE A 56 -8.61 -5.30 -7.85
CA PHE A 56 -9.32 -6.15 -6.88
C PHE A 56 -10.21 -5.35 -5.93
N LYS A 57 -9.79 -4.15 -5.52
CA LYS A 57 -10.60 -3.24 -4.71
C LYS A 57 -11.83 -2.74 -5.48
N HIS A 58 -11.67 -2.38 -6.75
CA HIS A 58 -12.78 -1.98 -7.61
C HIS A 58 -13.77 -3.12 -7.77
N PHE A 59 -13.27 -4.32 -8.03
CA PHE A 59 -14.09 -5.53 -8.09
C PHE A 59 -14.84 -5.78 -6.77
N HIS A 60 -14.20 -5.64 -5.61
CA HIS A 60 -14.88 -5.78 -4.32
C HIS A 60 -15.99 -4.74 -4.11
N ILE A 61 -15.75 -3.48 -4.54
CA ILE A 61 -16.76 -2.42 -4.46
C ILE A 61 -17.96 -2.74 -5.35
N ASP A 62 -17.73 -3.15 -6.59
CA ASP A 62 -18.79 -3.48 -7.54
C ASP A 62 -19.58 -4.70 -7.07
N PHE A 63 -18.89 -5.73 -6.56
CA PHE A 63 -19.51 -6.92 -6.02
C PHE A 63 -20.40 -6.62 -4.80
N ALA A 64 -19.91 -5.82 -3.85
CA ALA A 64 -20.69 -5.41 -2.68
C ALA A 64 -21.90 -4.54 -3.08
N LYS A 65 -21.72 -3.62 -4.04
CA LYS A 65 -22.80 -2.75 -4.53
C LYS A 65 -23.87 -3.51 -5.29
N GLU A 66 -23.47 -4.43 -6.16
CA GLU A 66 -24.43 -5.22 -6.92
C GLU A 66 -25.20 -6.16 -6.00
N GLY A 67 -24.51 -6.86 -5.08
CA GLY A 67 -25.15 -7.68 -4.05
C GLY A 67 -26.15 -6.91 -3.18
N TRP A 68 -25.83 -5.67 -2.82
CA TRP A 68 -26.77 -4.77 -2.15
C TRP A 68 -27.98 -4.39 -3.02
N ARG A 69 -27.76 -4.09 -4.30
CA ARG A 69 -28.83 -3.66 -5.22
C ARG A 69 -29.84 -4.75 -5.53
N VAL A 70 -29.43 -6.02 -5.54
CA VAL A 70 -30.33 -7.17 -5.72
C VAL A 70 -30.96 -7.67 -4.41
N SER A 71 -30.60 -7.09 -3.26
CA SER A 71 -31.16 -7.49 -1.97
C SER A 71 -32.47 -6.75 -1.64
N ASN A 72 -33.13 -7.17 -0.56
CA ASN A 72 -34.33 -6.52 -0.05
C ASN A 72 -34.03 -5.22 0.75
N PHE A 73 -32.77 -4.76 0.75
CA PHE A 73 -32.27 -3.60 1.50
C PHE A 73 -32.48 -3.68 3.02
N ARG A 74 -32.67 -4.89 3.57
CA ARG A 74 -32.98 -5.14 4.98
C ARG A 74 -32.12 -6.28 5.51
N ASP A 75 -31.40 -6.04 6.61
CA ASP A 75 -30.42 -6.95 7.22
C ASP A 75 -29.22 -7.24 6.31
N GLU A 76 -28.26 -6.30 6.29
CA GLU A 76 -27.08 -6.28 5.44
C GLU A 76 -26.02 -7.35 5.79
N LEU A 77 -25.87 -7.70 7.07
CA LEU A 77 -24.81 -8.60 7.55
C LEU A 77 -24.97 -10.04 7.03
N PRO A 78 -26.16 -10.67 7.07
CA PRO A 78 -26.36 -11.98 6.45
C PRO A 78 -26.17 -11.98 4.93
N GLN A 79 -26.39 -10.85 4.26
CA GLN A 79 -26.39 -10.76 2.80
C GLN A 79 -24.99 -10.56 2.21
N MET A 80 -24.02 -10.11 3.02
CA MET A 80 -22.64 -9.85 2.59
C MET A 80 -21.61 -10.88 3.08
N MET A 81 -21.97 -11.75 4.03
CA MET A 81 -21.03 -12.69 4.67
C MET A 81 -21.23 -14.17 4.31
N HIS A 82 -21.95 -14.48 3.22
CA HIS A 82 -22.14 -15.86 2.74
C HIS A 82 -21.22 -16.23 1.58
#